data_AF-A0A940SQM1-F1
#
_entry.id   AF-A0A940SQM1-F1
#
_cell.length_a   1.000
_cell.length_b   1.000
_cell.length_c   1.000
_cell.angle_alpha   90.00
_cell.angle_beta   90.00
_cell.angle_gamma   90.00
#
_symmetry.space_group_name_H-M   'P 1'
#
loop_
_entity.id
_entity.type
_entity.pdbx_description
1 polymer ?
#
loop_
_entity_poly.entity_id
_entity_poly.type
_entity_poly.pdbx_seq_one_letter_code
_entity_poly.pdbx_strand_id
1 'polypeptide(L)'
;YTWTVCGIYPYTAGIAVFLPNERFNSIFEKDAGSFSGYLSNEPITDIPEDYIAKTITADDMTKLAKQLDHSMGSYMAYFQVVCLIVAAIILYLLTKIIIEKNERSISMAKILGYSNGEITSLYLIPTAVVVLLSEGIAIYLGYLLMVCFWKIMMMSLGGYFAFIMTPGGFVKEFLLVFAAYLIITVLDVLRIRKIPKALALKNVE
;
A
#
# COMPACT_ATOMS: atom_id res chain seq x y z
N TYR A 1 12.29 -2.25 41.93
CA TYR A 1 13.75 -2.01 42.01
C TYR A 1 14.02 -0.53 41.84
N THR A 2 14.99 0.02 42.56
CA THR A 2 15.42 1.42 42.41
C THR A 2 16.86 1.40 41.88
N TRP A 3 17.11 2.06 40.76
CA TRP A 3 18.42 2.07 40.10
C TRP A 3 18.94 3.50 39.93
N THR A 4 20.26 3.65 40.08
CA THR A 4 20.96 4.90 39.76
C THR A 4 21.41 4.84 38.31
N VAL A 5 20.97 5.81 37.50
CA VAL A 5 21.37 5.92 36.09
C VAL A 5 22.79 6.48 36.02
N CYS A 6 23.74 5.68 35.54
CA CYS A 6 25.13 6.12 35.35
C CYS A 6 25.35 6.90 34.06
N GLY A 7 24.50 6.73 33.05
CA GLY A 7 24.60 7.40 31.76
C GLY A 7 23.44 7.05 30.83
N ILE A 8 23.29 7.85 29.77
CA ILE A 8 22.31 7.65 28.71
C ILE A 8 23.08 7.54 27.40
N TYR A 9 22.81 6.49 26.63
CA TYR A 9 23.45 6.24 25.35
C TYR A 9 22.40 6.19 24.24
N PRO A 10 22.65 6.81 23.06
CA PRO A 10 21.74 6.69 21.92
C PRO A 10 21.75 5.26 21.38
N TYR A 11 20.68 4.51 21.66
CA TYR A 11 20.51 3.14 21.19
C TYR A 11 19.36 3.06 20.17
N THR A 12 19.68 2.71 18.93
CA THR A 12 18.73 2.78 17.80
C THR A 12 17.67 1.67 17.84
N ALA A 13 17.95 0.52 18.46
CA ALA A 13 17.07 -0.64 18.41
C ALA A 13 15.93 -0.61 19.44
N GLY A 14 15.87 0.38 20.34
CA GLY A 14 14.75 0.57 21.26
C GLY A 14 15.15 1.12 22.63
N ILE A 15 14.29 0.91 23.62
CA ILE A 15 14.57 1.26 25.02
C ILE A 15 15.21 0.04 25.69
N ALA A 16 16.50 0.14 26.00
CA ALA A 16 17.25 -0.91 26.69
C ALA A 16 17.94 -0.35 27.94
N VAL A 17 18.00 -1.18 28.98
CA VAL A 17 18.77 -0.90 30.20
C VAL A 17 19.98 -1.82 30.21
N PHE A 18 21.17 -1.23 30.28
CA PHE A 18 22.43 -1.97 30.31
C PHE A 18 22.95 -2.02 31.76
N LEU A 19 23.31 -3.22 32.23
CA LEU A 19 23.88 -3.46 33.55
C LEU A 19 25.14 -4.32 33.43
N PRO A 20 26.11 -4.19 34.35
CA PRO A 20 27.20 -5.17 34.47
C PRO A 20 26.63 -6.57 34.71
N ASN A 21 27.22 -7.59 34.07
CA ASN A 21 26.69 -8.96 34.06
C ASN A 21 26.54 -9.54 35.48
N GLU A 22 27.51 -9.30 36.36
CA GLU A 22 27.45 -9.73 37.76
C GLU A 22 26.22 -9.19 38.49
N ARG A 23 25.93 -7.90 38.28
CA ARG A 23 24.78 -7.23 38.89
C ARG A 23 23.47 -7.73 38.31
N PHE A 24 23.40 -7.94 36.99
CA PHE A 24 22.26 -8.58 36.34
C PHE A 24 21.98 -9.96 36.95
N ASN A 25 23.01 -10.81 37.06
CA ASN A 25 22.85 -12.15 37.60
C ASN A 25 22.40 -12.17 39.06
N SER A 26 22.93 -11.27 39.90
CA SER A 26 22.50 -11.16 41.30
C SER A 26 21.04 -10.70 41.47
N ILE A 27 20.54 -9.82 40.60
CA ILE A 27 19.19 -9.24 40.72
C ILE A 27 18.14 -10.19 40.19
N PHE A 28 18.46 -10.93 39.13
CA PHE A 28 17.55 -11.88 38.47
C PHE A 28 17.77 -13.33 38.87
N GLU A 29 18.50 -13.56 39.97
CA GLU A 29 18.77 -14.89 40.54
C GLU A 29 19.32 -15.89 39.50
N LYS A 30 20.29 -15.44 38.70
CA LYS A 30 21.01 -16.28 37.73
C LYS A 30 22.31 -16.80 38.33
N ASP A 31 22.77 -17.95 37.83
CA ASP A 31 24.03 -18.55 38.23
C ASP A 31 25.24 -17.61 37.99
N ALA A 32 26.26 -17.73 38.83
CA ALA A 32 27.49 -16.99 38.68
C ALA A 32 28.15 -17.32 37.33
N GLY A 33 28.46 -16.28 36.53
CA GLY A 33 29.02 -16.44 35.18
C GLY A 33 27.99 -16.71 34.08
N SER A 34 26.68 -16.70 34.37
CA SER A 34 25.64 -16.81 33.34
C SER A 34 25.71 -15.63 32.38
N PHE A 35 25.72 -15.89 31.07
CA PHE A 35 25.63 -14.88 30.01
C PHE A 35 24.87 -15.48 28.81
N SER A 36 24.23 -14.62 28.02
CA SER A 36 23.38 -15.04 26.89
C SER A 36 24.08 -15.06 25.53
N GLY A 37 25.23 -14.38 25.41
CA GLY A 37 26.04 -14.39 24.19
C GLY A 37 27.21 -13.39 24.27
N TYR A 38 28.09 -13.49 23.28
CA TYR A 38 29.21 -12.56 23.09
C TYR A 38 28.91 -11.60 21.95
N LEU A 39 29.37 -10.36 22.08
CA LEU A 39 29.38 -9.36 21.01
C LEU A 39 30.84 -8.99 20.74
N SER A 40 31.26 -9.11 19.49
CA SER A 40 32.61 -8.77 19.05
C SER A 40 32.56 -8.07 17.70
N ASN A 41 33.48 -7.13 17.47
CA ASN A 41 33.68 -6.50 16.15
C ASN A 41 34.49 -7.39 15.20
N GLU A 42 35.19 -8.39 15.75
CA GLU A 42 36.00 -9.35 15.01
C GLU A 42 35.48 -10.78 15.23
N PRO A 43 35.73 -11.70 14.28
CA PRO A 43 35.42 -13.10 14.47
C PRO A 43 36.06 -13.65 15.75
N ILE A 44 35.25 -14.28 16.59
CA ILE A 44 35.70 -14.94 17.82
C ILE A 44 36.40 -16.24 17.40
N THR A 45 37.73 -16.30 17.52
CA THR A 45 38.55 -17.47 17.14
C THR A 45 39.07 -18.27 18.33
N ASP A 46 38.86 -17.77 19.53
CA ASP A 46 39.32 -18.31 20.81
C ASP A 46 38.35 -19.33 21.43
N ILE A 47 37.14 -19.47 20.86
CA ILE A 47 36.15 -20.46 21.25
C ILE A 47 35.99 -21.47 20.10
N PRO A 48 36.08 -22.79 20.36
CA PRO A 48 35.87 -23.79 19.31
C PRO A 48 34.44 -23.71 18.74
N GLU A 49 34.29 -23.83 17.42
CA GLU A 49 33.00 -23.69 16.72
C GLU A 49 31.90 -24.62 17.27
N ASP A 50 32.27 -25.81 17.74
CA ASP A 50 31.33 -26.79 18.32
C ASP A 50 30.59 -26.28 19.56
N TYR A 51 31.14 -25.26 20.24
CA TYR A 51 30.52 -24.61 21.40
C TYR A 51 29.70 -23.37 21.02
N ILE A 52 29.68 -22.99 19.74
CA ILE A 52 28.96 -21.82 19.24
C ILE A 52 27.65 -22.28 18.61
N ALA A 53 26.54 -22.12 19.34
CA ALA A 53 25.22 -22.55 18.86
C ALA A 53 24.72 -21.74 17.65
N LYS A 54 25.04 -20.44 17.58
CA LYS A 54 24.65 -19.57 16.48
C LYS A 54 25.51 -18.30 16.44
N THR A 55 26.13 -18.05 15.29
CA THR A 55 26.78 -16.76 14.99
C THR A 55 25.84 -15.94 14.13
N ILE A 56 25.61 -14.68 14.50
CA ILE A 56 24.82 -13.73 13.70
C ILE A 56 25.73 -12.58 13.30
N THR A 57 26.05 -12.49 12.01
CA THR A 57 26.85 -11.39 11.47
C THR A 57 25.97 -10.28 10.90
N ALA A 58 26.55 -9.10 10.69
CA ALA A 58 25.88 -8.00 10.00
C ALA A 58 25.47 -8.38 8.55
N ASP A 59 26.27 -9.22 7.89
CA ASP A 59 25.96 -9.74 6.57
C ASP A 59 24.75 -10.67 6.59
N ASP A 60 24.59 -11.49 7.63
CA ASP A 60 23.42 -12.35 7.78
C ASP A 60 22.15 -11.54 8.00
N MET A 61 22.20 -10.48 8.83
CA MET A 61 21.10 -9.54 8.98
C MET A 61 20.77 -8.83 7.66
N THR A 62 21.79 -8.44 6.89
CA THR A 62 21.61 -7.81 5.57
C THR A 62 21.00 -8.77 4.55
N LYS A 63 21.41 -10.04 4.55
CA LYS A 63 20.82 -11.09 3.70
C LYS A 63 19.36 -11.33 4.07
N LEU A 64 19.04 -11.44 5.36
CA LEU A 64 17.67 -11.58 5.84
C LEU A 64 16.81 -10.38 5.44
N ALA A 65 17.31 -9.16 5.63
CA ALA A 65 16.62 -7.94 5.20
C ALA A 65 16.36 -7.93 3.69
N LYS A 66 17.37 -8.27 2.87
CA LYS A 66 17.21 -8.37 1.40
C LYS A 66 16.22 -9.46 0.98
N GLN A 67 16.20 -10.60 1.67
CA GLN A 67 15.25 -11.68 1.38
C GLN A 67 13.81 -11.30 1.76
N LEU A 68 13.62 -10.64 2.90
CA LEU A 68 12.33 -10.10 3.29
C LEU A 68 11.86 -9.05 2.28
N ASP A 69 12.73 -8.13 1.88
CA ASP A 69 12.43 -7.12 0.86
C ASP A 69 12.07 -7.77 -0.49
N HIS A 70 12.84 -8.77 -0.94
CA HIS A 70 12.57 -9.46 -2.19
C HIS A 70 11.26 -10.25 -2.17
N SER A 71 11.02 -11.02 -1.10
CA SER A 71 9.83 -11.86 -0.98
C SER A 71 8.58 -11.01 -0.76
N MET A 72 8.54 -10.22 0.31
CA MET A 72 7.39 -9.38 0.65
C MET A 72 7.16 -8.29 -0.40
N GLY A 73 8.22 -7.66 -0.90
CA GLY A 73 8.12 -6.63 -1.94
C GLY A 73 7.54 -7.16 -3.25
N SER A 74 7.97 -8.34 -3.70
CA SER A 74 7.40 -8.97 -4.90
C SER A 74 5.93 -9.35 -4.69
N TYR A 75 5.57 -9.91 -3.53
CA TYR A 75 4.16 -10.21 -3.21
C TYR A 75 3.28 -8.95 -3.21
N MET A 76 3.77 -7.84 -2.65
CA MET A 76 3.04 -6.57 -2.68
C MET A 76 2.84 -6.04 -4.10
N ALA A 77 3.81 -6.24 -5.01
CA ALA A 77 3.66 -5.86 -6.41
C ALA A 77 2.57 -6.69 -7.13
N TYR A 78 2.49 -8.00 -6.90
CA TYR A 78 1.41 -8.82 -7.45
C TYR A 78 0.03 -8.39 -6.90
N PHE A 79 -0.04 -8.13 -5.59
CA PHE A 79 -1.26 -7.65 -4.95
C PHE A 79 -1.71 -6.31 -5.55
N GLN A 80 -0.78 -5.38 -5.79
CA GLN A 80 -1.05 -4.11 -6.47
C GLN A 80 -1.71 -4.31 -7.84
N VAL A 81 -1.22 -5.25 -8.66
CA VAL A 81 -1.81 -5.53 -9.98
C VAL A 81 -3.22 -6.08 -9.86
N VAL A 82 -3.47 -6.99 -8.91
CA VAL A 82 -4.82 -7.55 -8.68
C VAL A 82 -5.79 -6.44 -8.24
N CYS A 83 -5.38 -5.58 -7.30
CA CYS A 83 -6.19 -4.45 -6.87
C CYS A 83 -6.51 -3.48 -8.03
N LEU A 84 -5.53 -3.22 -8.90
CA LEU A 84 -5.73 -2.38 -10.08
C LEU A 84 -6.76 -3.00 -11.05
N ILE A 85 -6.70 -4.31 -11.29
CA ILE A 85 -7.67 -5.01 -12.14
C ILE A 85 -9.08 -4.91 -11.55
N VAL A 86 -9.22 -5.14 -10.24
CA VAL A 86 -10.52 -5.04 -9.55
C VAL A 86 -11.06 -3.62 -9.63
N ALA A 87 -10.22 -2.61 -9.38
CA ALA A 87 -10.60 -1.21 -9.50
C ALA A 87 -11.05 -0.87 -10.93
N ALA A 88 -10.33 -1.33 -11.95
CA ALA A 88 -10.69 -1.12 -13.35
C ALA A 88 -12.02 -1.79 -13.72
N ILE A 89 -12.29 -3.01 -13.22
CA ILE A 89 -13.56 -3.69 -13.41
C ILE A 89 -14.71 -2.88 -12.78
N ILE A 90 -14.54 -2.43 -11.54
CA ILE A 90 -15.57 -1.63 -10.84
C ILE A 90 -15.82 -0.32 -11.58
N LEU A 91 -14.77 0.40 -11.97
CA LEU A 91 -14.88 1.64 -12.74
C LEU A 91 -15.61 1.42 -14.07
N TYR A 92 -15.29 0.34 -14.79
CA TYR A 92 -15.96 -0.02 -16.04
C TYR A 92 -17.44 -0.35 -15.83
N LEU A 93 -17.77 -1.07 -14.76
CA LEU A 93 -19.17 -1.40 -14.46
C LEU A 93 -19.97 -0.14 -14.11
N LEU A 94 -19.42 0.76 -13.30
CA LEU A 94 -20.09 2.01 -12.92
C LEU A 94 -20.36 2.91 -14.13
N THR A 95 -19.33 3.14 -14.95
CA THR A 95 -19.45 3.94 -16.18
C THR A 95 -20.43 3.32 -17.17
N LYS A 96 -20.36 1.98 -17.36
CA LYS A 96 -21.33 1.23 -18.16
C LYS A 96 -22.76 1.44 -17.67
N ILE A 97 -23.02 1.30 -16.37
CA ILE A 97 -24.37 1.49 -15.78
C ILE A 97 -24.88 2.91 -16.02
N ILE A 98 -24.01 3.92 -15.86
CA ILE A 98 -24.37 5.33 -16.11
C ILE A 98 -24.79 5.52 -17.57
N ILE A 99 -24.09 4.92 -18.52
CA ILE A 99 -24.42 5.02 -19.95
C ILE A 99 -25.72 4.27 -20.25
N GLU A 100 -25.86 3.02 -19.80
CA GLU A 100 -27.05 2.19 -20.02
C GLU A 100 -28.33 2.87 -19.50
N LYS A 101 -28.25 3.49 -18.31
CA LYS A 101 -29.37 4.25 -17.73
C LYS A 101 -29.74 5.50 -18.53
N ASN A 102 -28.80 6.05 -19.30
CA ASN A 102 -28.98 7.24 -20.12
C ASN A 102 -29.15 6.94 -21.63
N GLU A 103 -29.20 5.67 -22.05
CA GLU A 103 -29.28 5.29 -23.47
C GLU A 103 -30.48 5.90 -24.19
N ARG A 104 -31.62 6.01 -23.52
CA ARG A 104 -32.82 6.65 -24.08
C ARG A 104 -32.59 8.14 -24.34
N SER A 105 -32.03 8.86 -23.35
CA SER A 105 -31.70 10.27 -23.46
C SER A 105 -30.67 10.52 -24.57
N ILE A 106 -29.66 9.64 -24.68
CA ILE A 106 -28.68 9.65 -25.77
C ILE A 106 -29.36 9.44 -27.12
N SER A 107 -30.28 8.48 -27.23
CA SER A 107 -31.01 8.19 -28.47
C SER A 107 -31.89 9.36 -28.91
N MET A 108 -32.54 10.05 -27.97
CA MET A 108 -33.31 11.26 -28.24
C MET A 108 -32.40 12.39 -28.77
N ALA A 109 -31.23 12.62 -28.16
CA ALA A 109 -30.28 13.61 -28.64
C ALA A 109 -29.79 13.32 -30.08
N LYS A 110 -29.59 12.04 -30.42
CA LYS A 110 -29.22 11.62 -31.80
C LYS A 110 -30.33 11.85 -32.84
N ILE A 111 -31.60 11.88 -32.42
CA ILE A 111 -32.74 12.19 -33.30
C ILE A 111 -32.83 13.70 -33.55
N LEU A 112 -32.57 14.50 -32.52
CA LEU A 112 -32.55 15.97 -32.60
C LEU A 112 -31.38 16.54 -33.42
N GLY A 113 -30.48 15.68 -33.92
CA GLY A 113 -29.40 16.06 -34.83
C GLY A 113 -28.03 16.28 -34.18
N TYR A 114 -27.89 16.06 -32.87
CA TYR A 114 -26.59 16.15 -32.20
C TYR A 114 -25.60 15.11 -32.72
N SER A 115 -24.34 15.52 -32.88
CA SER A 115 -23.27 14.63 -33.29
C SER A 115 -22.91 13.65 -32.17
N ASN A 116 -22.40 12.48 -32.54
CA ASN A 116 -21.91 11.51 -31.56
C ASN A 116 -20.79 12.10 -30.67
N GLY A 117 -20.04 13.09 -31.15
CA GLY A 117 -18.98 13.77 -30.40
C GLY A 117 -19.53 14.69 -29.30
N GLU A 118 -20.56 15.47 -29.60
CA GLU A 118 -21.21 16.36 -28.61
C GLU A 118 -21.89 15.55 -27.51
N ILE A 119 -22.56 14.46 -27.87
CA ILE A 119 -23.16 13.53 -26.91
C ILE A 119 -22.07 12.92 -26.01
N THR A 120 -20.98 12.46 -26.61
CA THR A 120 -19.86 11.89 -25.86
C THR A 120 -19.28 12.90 -24.87
N SER A 121 -19.09 14.15 -25.30
CA SER A 121 -18.60 15.25 -24.45
C SER A 121 -19.54 15.52 -23.27
N LEU A 122 -20.85 15.59 -23.53
CA LEU A 122 -21.88 15.86 -22.53
C LEU A 122 -21.92 14.81 -21.40
N TYR A 123 -21.65 13.54 -21.73
CA TYR A 123 -21.72 12.45 -20.75
C TYR A 123 -20.35 12.10 -20.14
N LEU A 124 -19.25 12.17 -20.90
CA LEU A 124 -17.93 11.75 -20.39
C LEU A 124 -17.18 12.86 -19.65
N ILE A 125 -17.30 14.13 -20.04
CA ILE A 125 -16.54 15.22 -19.38
C ILE A 125 -16.97 15.40 -17.92
N PRO A 126 -18.28 15.49 -17.57
CA PRO A 126 -18.69 15.62 -16.18
C PRO A 126 -18.24 14.43 -15.33
N THR A 127 -18.35 13.20 -15.88
CA THR A 127 -17.88 11.99 -15.20
C THR A 127 -16.37 12.00 -14.99
N ALA A 128 -15.58 12.46 -15.97
CA ALA A 128 -14.13 12.59 -15.83
C ALA A 128 -13.73 13.54 -14.71
N VAL A 129 -14.39 14.70 -14.61
CA VAL A 129 -14.13 15.67 -13.52
C VAL A 129 -14.43 15.06 -12.16
N VAL A 130 -15.56 14.35 -12.02
CA VAL A 130 -15.93 13.68 -10.77
C VAL A 130 -14.91 12.59 -10.41
N VAL A 131 -14.49 11.78 -11.37
CA VAL A 131 -13.50 10.72 -11.15
C VAL A 131 -12.17 11.30 -10.67
N LEU A 132 -11.63 12.31 -11.37
CA LEU A 132 -10.35 12.94 -11.00
C LEU A 132 -10.37 13.58 -9.61
N LEU A 133 -11.46 14.26 -9.26
CA LEU A 133 -11.61 14.84 -7.92
C LEU A 133 -11.73 13.75 -6.85
N SER A 134 -12.52 12.71 -7.12
CA SER A 134 -12.69 11.59 -6.19
C SER A 134 -11.40 10.81 -5.98
N GLU A 135 -10.58 10.66 -7.02
CA GLU A 135 -9.27 10.00 -6.98
C GLU A 135 -8.30 10.76 -6.07
N GLY A 136 -8.20 12.07 -6.23
CA GLY A 136 -7.36 12.90 -5.35
C GLY A 136 -7.77 12.81 -3.87
N ILE A 137 -9.08 12.83 -3.60
CA ILE A 137 -9.62 12.65 -2.25
C ILE A 137 -9.34 11.24 -1.72
N ALA A 138 -9.50 10.22 -2.56
CA ALA A 138 -9.27 8.82 -2.20
C ALA A 138 -7.81 8.55 -1.82
N ILE A 139 -6.85 9.12 -2.55
CA ILE A 139 -5.42 8.99 -2.23
C ILE A 139 -5.12 9.60 -0.85
N TYR A 140 -5.66 10.79 -0.57
CA TYR A 140 -5.47 11.46 0.72
C TYR A 140 -6.11 10.68 1.88
N LEU A 141 -7.35 10.24 1.71
CA LEU A 141 -8.05 9.42 2.72
C LEU A 141 -7.36 8.06 2.90
N GLY A 142 -6.90 7.45 1.82
CA GLY A 142 -6.16 6.18 1.82
C GLY A 142 -4.89 6.29 2.64
N TYR A 143 -4.13 7.37 2.48
CA TYR A 143 -2.95 7.63 3.31
C TYR A 143 -3.29 7.74 4.80
N LEU A 144 -4.32 8.52 5.16
CA LEU A 144 -4.73 8.67 6.56
C LEU A 144 -5.18 7.34 7.18
N LEU A 145 -5.93 6.54 6.41
CA LEU A 145 -6.34 5.20 6.82
C LEU A 145 -5.14 4.29 7.01
N MET A 146 -4.16 4.33 6.11
CA MET A 146 -2.94 3.53 6.23
C MET A 146 -2.12 3.92 7.45
N VAL A 147 -1.96 5.21 7.75
CA VAL A 147 -1.28 5.67 8.98
C VAL A 147 -1.99 5.15 10.24
N CYS A 148 -3.32 5.19 10.26
CA CYS A 148 -4.12 4.68 11.38
C CYS A 148 -3.97 3.16 11.52
N PHE A 149 -4.19 2.42 10.43
CA PHE A 149 -4.08 0.97 10.41
C PHE A 149 -2.68 0.50 10.80
N TRP A 150 -1.65 1.18 10.29
CA TRP A 150 -0.26 0.91 10.61
C TRP A 150 0.03 1.08 12.10
N LYS A 151 -0.49 2.16 12.71
CA LYS A 151 -0.38 2.39 14.15
C LYS A 151 -1.04 1.27 14.95
N ILE A 152 -2.22 0.81 14.54
CA ILE A 152 -2.92 -0.31 15.18
C ILE A 152 -2.11 -1.60 15.09
N MET A 153 -1.56 -1.89 13.92
CA MET A 153 -0.71 -3.06 13.70
C MET A 153 0.59 -3.00 14.51
N MET A 154 1.22 -1.83 14.63
CA MET A 154 2.43 -1.66 15.44
C MET A 154 2.17 -1.84 16.95
N MET A 155 0.95 -1.55 17.44
CA MET A 155 0.62 -1.79 18.85
C MET A 155 0.62 -3.28 19.23
N SER A 156 0.41 -4.18 18.28
CA SER A 156 0.45 -5.64 18.54
C SER A 156 1.85 -6.25 18.40
N LEU A 157 2.82 -5.49 17.88
CA LEU A 157 4.19 -5.94 17.67
C LEU A 157 5.13 -5.34 18.73
N GLY A 158 6.15 -6.09 19.13
CA GLY A 158 7.16 -5.68 20.12
C GLY A 158 8.18 -4.67 19.59
N GLY A 159 7.77 -3.74 18.72
CA GLY A 159 8.65 -2.77 18.06
C GLY A 159 7.85 -1.65 17.37
N TYR A 160 8.53 -0.54 17.05
CA TYR A 160 7.91 0.61 16.38
C TYR A 160 8.72 1.02 15.17
N PHE A 161 8.06 1.13 14.03
CA PHE A 161 8.57 1.85 12.88
C PHE A 161 7.46 2.61 12.18
N ALA A 162 7.80 3.81 11.70
CA ALA A 162 6.85 4.70 11.06
C ALA A 162 6.46 4.18 9.68
N PHE A 163 5.18 4.33 9.33
CA PHE A 163 4.74 4.18 7.95
C PHE A 163 5.33 5.32 7.11
N ILE A 164 6.12 4.99 6.10
CA ILE A 164 6.73 5.96 5.19
C ILE A 164 6.28 5.63 3.78
N MET A 165 5.53 6.55 3.18
CA MET A 165 5.17 6.51 1.76
C MET A 165 6.04 7.52 1.02
N THR A 166 6.82 7.06 0.03
CA THR A 166 7.62 7.96 -0.79
C THR A 166 6.72 8.80 -1.71
N PRO A 167 7.11 10.05 -2.04
CA PRO A 167 6.34 10.88 -2.99
C PRO A 167 6.07 10.18 -4.33
N GLY A 168 7.02 9.37 -4.80
CA GLY A 168 6.86 8.57 -6.02
C GLY A 168 5.75 7.51 -5.93
N GLY A 169 5.43 7.01 -4.73
CA GLY A 169 4.33 6.08 -4.51
C GLY A 169 2.97 6.69 -4.83
N PHE A 170 2.72 7.92 -4.35
CA PHE A 170 1.48 8.67 -4.63
C PHE A 170 1.31 8.93 -6.12
N VAL A 171 2.38 9.33 -6.81
CA VAL A 171 2.35 9.58 -8.26
C VAL A 171 2.09 8.29 -9.03
N LYS A 172 2.72 7.17 -8.63
CA LYS A 172 2.50 5.86 -9.27
C LYS A 172 1.05 5.40 -9.13
N GLU A 173 0.45 5.56 -7.95
CA GLU A 173 -0.95 5.20 -7.70
C GLU A 173 -1.91 5.98 -8.62
N PHE A 174 -1.78 7.31 -8.64
CA PHE A 174 -2.58 8.18 -9.50
C PHE A 174 -2.43 7.82 -10.99
N LEU A 175 -1.20 7.64 -11.47
CA LEU A 175 -0.96 7.31 -12.88
C LEU A 175 -1.57 5.98 -13.29
N LEU A 176 -1.56 4.97 -12.42
CA LEU A 176 -2.13 3.65 -12.72
C LEU A 176 -3.65 3.70 -12.82
N VAL A 177 -4.32 4.36 -11.87
CA VAL A 177 -5.79 4.50 -11.88
C VAL A 177 -6.23 5.40 -13.03
N PHE A 178 -5.54 6.52 -13.25
CA PHE A 178 -5.78 7.40 -14.40
C PHE A 178 -5.60 6.67 -15.74
N ALA A 179 -4.55 5.87 -15.91
CA ALA A 179 -4.35 5.07 -17.12
C ALA A 179 -5.47 4.04 -17.33
N ALA A 180 -5.91 3.37 -16.27
CA ALA A 180 -7.06 2.47 -16.34
C ALA A 180 -8.35 3.21 -16.74
N TYR A 181 -8.57 4.40 -16.19
CA TYR A 181 -9.72 5.25 -16.54
C TYR A 181 -9.70 5.69 -18.00
N LEU A 182 -8.54 6.06 -18.56
CA LEU A 182 -8.43 6.41 -19.98
C LEU A 182 -8.83 5.25 -20.90
N ILE A 183 -8.39 4.03 -20.58
CA ILE A 183 -8.76 2.82 -21.35
C ILE A 183 -10.28 2.61 -21.31
N ILE A 184 -10.88 2.74 -20.13
CA ILE A 184 -12.34 2.60 -19.93
C ILE A 184 -13.10 3.68 -20.72
N THR A 185 -12.64 4.92 -20.66
CA THR A 185 -13.23 6.05 -21.39
C THR A 185 -13.26 5.77 -22.89
N VAL A 186 -12.19 5.20 -23.47
CA VAL A 186 -12.18 4.80 -24.90
C VAL A 186 -13.25 3.75 -25.20
N LEU A 187 -13.42 2.75 -24.33
CA LEU A 187 -14.48 1.74 -24.47
C LEU A 187 -15.88 2.36 -24.40
N ASP A 188 -16.07 3.35 -23.54
CA ASP A 188 -17.33 4.06 -23.37
C ASP A 188 -17.70 4.90 -24.59
N VAL A 189 -16.72 5.58 -25.20
CA VAL A 189 -16.93 6.30 -26.48
C VAL A 189 -17.44 5.33 -27.56
N LEU A 190 -16.83 4.15 -27.66
CA LEU A 190 -17.25 3.14 -28.63
C LEU A 190 -18.66 2.62 -28.35
N ARG A 191 -19.03 2.47 -27.06
CA ARG A 191 -20.37 2.06 -26.65
C ARG A 191 -21.41 3.12 -27.00
N ILE A 192 -21.16 4.40 -26.68
CA ILE A 192 -22.07 5.52 -26.99
C ILE A 192 -22.36 5.60 -28.49
N ARG A 193 -21.34 5.40 -29.33
CA ARG A 193 -21.49 5.38 -30.80
C ARG A 193 -22.41 4.26 -31.27
N LYS A 194 -22.35 3.08 -30.65
CA LYS A 194 -23.16 1.90 -31.01
C LYS A 194 -24.63 1.97 -30.59
N ILE A 195 -25.04 2.88 -29.72
CA ILE A 195 -26.44 3.01 -29.26
C ILE A 195 -27.35 3.35 -30.46
N PRO A 196 -28.34 2.49 -30.82
CA PRO A 196 -29.21 2.70 -31.96
C PRO A 196 -30.29 3.75 -31.69
N LYS A 197 -30.58 4.61 -32.68
CA LYS A 197 -31.59 5.68 -32.59
C LYS A 197 -33.01 5.16 -32.34
N ALA A 198 -33.30 3.92 -32.77
CA ALA A 198 -34.61 3.29 -32.65
C ALA A 198 -35.06 3.04 -31.20
N LEU A 199 -34.13 3.04 -30.23
CA LEU A 199 -34.47 2.87 -28.80
C LEU A 199 -35.33 4.02 -28.26
N ALA A 200 -35.21 5.22 -28.82
CA ALA A 200 -36.05 6.36 -28.45
C ALA A 200 -37.53 6.17 -28.83
N LEU A 201 -37.80 5.42 -29.91
CA LEU A 201 -39.12 5.22 -30.49
C LEU A 201 -39.84 3.97 -29.95
N LYS A 202 -39.15 3.13 -29.17
CA LYS A 202 -39.66 1.80 -28.79
C LYS A 202 -40.67 1.79 -27.64
N ASN A 203 -40.81 2.89 -26.88
CA ASN A 203 -41.79 3.02 -25.78
C ASN A 203 -42.57 4.35 -25.88
N VAL A 204 -43.40 4.47 -26.92
CA VAL A 204 -44.56 5.39 -26.93
C VAL A 204 -45.87 4.59 -26.70
N GLU A 205 -45.76 3.35 -26.22
CA GLU A 205 -46.86 2.60 -25.58
C GLU A 205 -46.54 2.42 -24.09
#